data_AF-A0A256YZ18-F1
#
_entry.id   AF-A0A256YZ18-F1
#
_cell.length_a   1.000
_cell.length_b   1.000
_cell.length_c   1.000
_cell.angle_alpha   90.00
_cell.angle_beta   90.00
_cell.angle_gamma   90.00
#
_symmetry.space_group_name_H-M   'P 1'
#
loop_
_entity.id
_entity.type
_entity.pdbx_description
1 polymer ?
#
loop_
_entity_poly.entity_id
_entity_poly.type
_entity_poly.pdbx_seq_one_letter_code
_entity_poly.pdbx_strand_id
1 'polypeptide(L)'
;MARREYNDIILWPEYFDSGISRKKGRRVSKELSVTSPSCEDIFNVCRRLSLNPELEKGRAHPSRWYDPKGRVKVMKKFSKSETIIKVAKALSSRKK
;
A
#
# COMPACT_ATOMS: atom_id res chain seq x y z
N MET A 1 13.22 18.76 18.02
CA MET A 1 12.61 17.42 17.88
C MET A 1 11.44 17.54 16.91
N ALA A 2 11.57 17.02 15.69
CA ALA A 2 10.58 17.21 14.64
C ALA A 2 9.25 16.56 15.03
N ARG A 3 8.24 17.40 15.23
CA ARG A 3 6.84 17.05 15.46
C ARG A 3 6.40 16.27 14.21
N ARG A 4 6.50 14.93 14.24
CA ARG A 4 6.15 14.05 13.12
C ARG A 4 4.71 14.34 12.76
N GLU A 5 4.51 15.07 11.67
CA GLU A 5 3.18 15.45 11.21
C GLU A 5 2.36 14.17 11.01
N TYR A 6 1.25 14.09 11.75
CA TYR A 6 0.42 12.89 11.89
C TYR A 6 -0.46 12.62 10.66
N ASN A 7 0.03 13.01 9.48
CA ASN A 7 -0.68 12.98 8.22
C ASN A 7 -0.06 12.02 7.21
N ASP A 8 0.82 11.11 7.61
CA ASP A 8 1.31 10.08 6.68
C ASP A 8 0.57 8.76 6.90
N ILE A 9 -0.04 8.23 5.84
CA ILE A 9 -0.60 6.88 5.79
C ILE A 9 0.50 5.93 5.30
N ILE A 10 0.79 4.91 6.10
CA ILE A 10 1.65 3.80 5.69
C ILE A 10 0.79 2.75 4.96
N LEU A 11 1.14 2.49 3.70
CA LEU A 11 0.59 1.44 2.86
C LEU A 11 1.62 0.31 2.75
N TRP A 12 1.22 -0.85 3.27
CA TRP A 12 1.97 -2.08 3.08
C TRP A 12 1.47 -2.79 1.82
N PRO A 13 2.37 -3.38 1.01
CA PRO A 13 1.96 -4.19 -0.14
C PRO A 13 1.03 -5.34 0.26
N GLU A 14 1.21 -5.90 1.46
CA GLU A 14 0.39 -6.97 2.02
C GLU A 14 -1.10 -6.60 2.16
N TYR A 15 -1.44 -5.31 2.22
CA TYR A 15 -2.84 -4.87 2.27
C TYR A 15 -3.60 -5.22 0.99
N PHE A 16 -2.90 -5.27 -0.14
CA PHE A 16 -3.45 -5.48 -1.47
C PHE A 16 -3.24 -6.90 -1.99
N ASP A 17 -2.47 -7.73 -1.29
CA ASP A 17 -2.09 -9.06 -1.76
C ASP A 17 -3.28 -10.03 -1.69
N SER A 18 -3.62 -10.65 -2.83
CA SER A 18 -4.71 -11.62 -2.95
C SER A 18 -4.42 -12.95 -2.25
N GLY A 19 -3.14 -13.33 -2.17
CA GLY A 19 -2.66 -14.57 -1.55
C GLY A 19 -2.62 -14.51 -0.03
N ILE A 20 -2.77 -13.32 0.56
CA ILE A 20 -2.83 -13.13 2.02
C ILE A 20 -4.28 -13.17 2.50
N SER A 21 -4.55 -13.85 3.62
CA SER A 21 -5.86 -13.86 4.25
C SER A 21 -6.11 -12.55 5.03
N ARG A 22 -7.38 -12.21 5.29
CA ARG A 22 -7.69 -11.00 6.09
C ARG A 22 -7.05 -11.03 7.48
N LYS A 23 -6.97 -12.22 8.10
CA LYS A 23 -6.28 -12.43 9.40
C LYS A 23 -4.77 -12.16 9.32
N LYS A 24 -4.15 -12.36 8.15
CA LYS A 24 -2.70 -12.18 7.94
C LYS A 24 -2.32 -10.78 7.41
N GLY A 25 -3.28 -9.88 7.16
CA GLY A 25 -2.98 -8.49 6.81
C GLY A 25 -3.73 -7.92 5.61
N ARG A 26 -4.40 -8.74 4.79
CA ARG A 26 -5.17 -8.23 3.64
C ARG A 26 -6.30 -7.33 4.11
N ARG A 27 -6.34 -6.08 3.61
CA ARG A 27 -7.36 -5.08 3.97
C ARG A 27 -8.42 -4.85 2.89
N VAL A 28 -8.25 -5.44 1.72
CA VAL A 28 -9.16 -5.28 0.57
C VAL A 28 -9.93 -6.56 0.25
N SER A 29 -11.06 -6.42 -0.45
CA SER A 29 -11.82 -7.55 -1.01
C SER A 29 -11.01 -8.28 -2.08
N LYS A 30 -11.31 -9.57 -2.33
CA LYS A 30 -10.57 -10.37 -3.31
C LYS A 30 -10.63 -9.77 -4.73
N GLU A 31 -11.78 -9.21 -5.10
CA GLU A 31 -12.01 -8.56 -6.40
C GLU A 31 -11.13 -7.31 -6.63
N LEU A 32 -10.73 -6.64 -5.54
CA LEU A 32 -9.86 -5.47 -5.56
C LEU A 32 -8.41 -5.82 -5.17
N SER A 33 -8.13 -7.08 -4.85
CA SER A 33 -6.80 -7.55 -4.48
C SER A 33 -6.00 -7.93 -5.72
N VAL A 34 -4.69 -7.77 -5.64
CA VAL A 34 -3.75 -8.06 -6.72
C VAL A 34 -2.87 -9.22 -6.31
N THR A 35 -2.62 -10.15 -7.24
CA THR A 35 -1.63 -11.21 -7.03
C THR A 35 -0.24 -10.62 -7.11
N SER A 36 0.52 -10.75 -6.01
CA SER A 36 1.87 -10.20 -5.79
C SER A 36 1.98 -8.70 -6.12
N PRO A 37 1.54 -7.81 -5.21
CA PRO A 37 1.63 -6.37 -5.42
C PRO A 37 3.11 -5.91 -5.34
N SER A 38 3.58 -5.26 -6.41
CA SER A 38 4.89 -4.62 -6.43
C SER A 38 4.81 -3.25 -5.77
N CYS A 39 5.81 -2.88 -4.98
CA CYS A 39 5.84 -1.56 -4.36
C CYS A 39 5.97 -0.42 -5.38
N GLU A 40 6.56 -0.69 -6.54
CA GLU A 40 6.59 0.24 -7.68
C GLU A 40 5.20 0.46 -8.28
N ASP A 41 4.36 -0.57 -8.40
CA ASP A 41 2.98 -0.41 -8.86
C ASP A 41 2.16 0.44 -7.88
N ILE A 42 2.30 0.17 -6.58
CA ILE A 42 1.63 0.95 -5.53
C ILE A 42 2.10 2.41 -5.58
N PHE A 43 3.42 2.65 -5.69
CA PHE A 43 3.98 3.98 -5.82
C PHE A 43 3.44 4.73 -7.03
N ASN A 44 3.44 4.10 -8.21
CA ASN A 44 2.92 4.70 -9.44
C ASN A 44 1.43 5.05 -9.33
N VAL A 45 0.63 4.16 -8.75
CA VAL A 45 -0.81 4.40 -8.51
C VAL A 45 -1.02 5.55 -7.52
N CYS A 46 -0.29 5.57 -6.40
CA CYS A 46 -0.39 6.65 -5.42
C CYS A 46 0.08 8.00 -5.99
N ARG A 47 1.08 7.99 -6.89
CA ARG A 47 1.57 9.17 -7.60
C ARG A 47 0.49 9.72 -8.53
N ARG A 48 -0.17 8.84 -9.29
CA ARG A 48 -1.31 9.20 -10.14
C ARG A 48 -2.50 9.75 -9.36
N LEU A 49 -2.69 9.29 -8.13
CA LEU A 49 -3.71 9.81 -7.20
C LEU A 49 -3.29 11.10 -6.49
N SER A 50 -2.13 11.69 -6.84
CA SER A 50 -1.58 12.90 -6.23
C SER A 50 -1.48 12.81 -4.70
N LEU A 51 -1.14 11.63 -4.17
CA LEU A 51 -0.99 11.37 -2.73
C LEU A 51 0.46 11.54 -2.23
N ASN A 52 1.35 12.11 -3.06
CA ASN A 52 2.77 12.30 -2.79
C ASN A 52 3.43 11.06 -2.14
N PRO A 53 3.46 9.91 -2.85
CA PRO A 53 4.01 8.70 -2.28
C PRO A 53 5.51 8.82 -2.06
N GLU A 54 5.99 8.27 -0.96
CA GLU A 54 7.40 8.06 -0.68
C GLU A 54 7.65 6.56 -0.59
N LEU A 55 8.56 6.07 -1.42
CA LEU A 55 8.90 4.66 -1.51
C LEU A 55 10.15 4.39 -0.65
N GLU A 56 9.96 3.74 0.49
CA GLU A 56 11.07 3.23 1.30
C GLU A 56 11.39 1.79 0.84
N LYS A 57 12.21 1.66 -0.22
CA LYS A 57 12.82 0.39 -0.63
C LYS A 57 13.85 -0.03 0.45
N GLY A 58 13.84 -1.30 0.86
CA GLY A 58 14.81 -1.83 1.83
C GLY A 58 14.33 -1.97 3.29
N ARG A 59 13.07 -1.61 3.61
CA ARG A 59 12.46 -2.01 4.88
C ARG A 59 11.62 -3.27 4.71
N ALA A 60 12.05 -4.35 5.36
CA ALA A 60 11.22 -5.54 5.49
C ALA A 60 10.19 -5.36 6.61
N HIS A 61 9.00 -5.96 6.45
CA HIS A 61 8.03 -6.04 7.53
C HIS A 61 8.60 -6.96 8.63
N PRO A 62 8.48 -6.65 9.94
CA PRO A 62 9.07 -7.48 11.01
C PRO A 62 8.63 -8.95 10.97
N SER A 63 7.39 -9.20 10.53
CA SER A 63 6.83 -10.56 10.37
C SER A 63 7.26 -11.25 9.06
N ARG A 64 7.90 -10.51 8.14
CA ARG A 64 8.31 -10.95 6.80
C ARG A 64 9.67 -10.39 6.42
N TRP A 65 10.63 -10.58 7.32
CA TRP A 65 11.99 -10.05 7.20
C TRP A 65 12.73 -10.54 5.94
N TYR A 66 12.36 -11.71 5.41
CA TYR A 66 12.94 -12.34 4.23
C TYR A 66 12.44 -11.78 2.89
N ASP A 67 11.37 -10.98 2.88
CA ASP A 67 10.78 -10.41 1.67
C ASP A 67 10.75 -8.88 1.80
N PRO A 68 11.88 -8.19 1.56
CA PRO A 68 12.01 -6.75 1.71
C PRO A 68 11.34 -6.03 0.54
N LYS A 69 10.03 -6.28 0.32
CA LYS A 69 9.23 -5.57 -0.68
C LYS A 69 9.24 -4.05 -0.44
N GLY A 70 9.48 -3.61 0.79
CA GLY A 70 9.48 -2.19 1.16
C GLY A 70 8.10 -1.74 1.62
N ARG A 71 7.96 -0.44 1.88
CA ARG A 71 6.69 0.20 2.24
C ARG A 71 6.50 1.49 1.46
N VAL A 72 5.25 1.85 1.25
CA VAL A 72 4.89 3.12 0.62
C VAL A 72 4.25 4.00 1.68
N LYS A 73 4.85 5.15 1.96
CA LYS A 73 4.20 6.22 2.73
C LYS A 73 3.45 7.11 1.76
N VAL A 74 2.27 7.56 2.14
CA VAL A 74 1.49 8.51 1.34
C VAL A 74 0.94 9.60 2.23
N MET A 75 0.82 10.81 1.70
CA MET A 75 0.18 11.90 2.40
C MET A 75 -1.32 11.62 2.56
N LYS A 76 -1.82 11.82 3.78
CA LYS A 76 -3.22 11.64 4.19
C LYS A 76 -4.06 12.77 3.62
N LYS A 77 -4.60 12.54 2.42
CA LYS A 77 -5.69 13.36 1.85
C LYS A 77 -7.08 12.85 2.22
N PHE A 78 -7.19 11.55 2.50
CA PHE A 78 -8.46 10.87 2.81
C PHE A 78 -8.30 9.97 4.05
N SER A 79 -9.39 9.34 4.50
CA SER A 79 -9.31 8.32 5.54
C SER A 79 -8.43 7.14 5.09
N LYS A 80 -7.85 6.42 6.05
CA LYS A 80 -6.96 5.28 5.77
C LYS A 80 -7.66 4.20 4.93
N SER A 81 -8.90 3.87 5.29
CA SER A 81 -9.70 2.86 4.58
C SER A 81 -10.03 3.30 3.16
N GLU A 82 -10.44 4.57 2.97
CA GLU A 82 -10.79 5.08 1.66
C GLU A 82 -9.56 5.15 0.73
N THR A 83 -8.42 5.58 1.27
CA THR A 83 -7.14 5.59 0.53
C THR A 83 -6.78 4.18 0.04
N ILE A 84 -6.89 3.18 0.92
CA ILE A 84 -6.65 1.78 0.56
C ILE A 84 -7.61 1.33 -0.54
N ILE A 85 -8.90 1.62 -0.44
CA ILE A 85 -9.89 1.22 -1.47
C ILE A 85 -9.60 1.90 -2.81
N LYS A 86 -9.28 3.20 -2.82
CA LYS A 86 -8.94 3.96 -4.04
C LYS A 86 -7.69 3.38 -4.72
N VAL A 87 -6.64 3.12 -3.95
CA VAL A 87 -5.40 2.50 -4.45
C VAL A 87 -5.68 1.09 -4.98
N ALA A 88 -6.48 0.29 -4.28
CA ALA A 88 -6.84 -1.06 -4.69
C ALA A 88 -7.63 -1.08 -6.00
N LYS A 89 -8.62 -0.19 -6.16
CA LYS A 89 -9.37 -0.03 -7.41
C LYS A 89 -8.45 0.35 -8.57
N ALA A 90 -7.55 1.32 -8.35
CA ALA A 90 -6.61 1.78 -9.36
C ALA A 90 -5.56 0.73 -9.73
N LEU A 91 -5.18 -0.15 -8.79
CA LEU A 91 -4.32 -1.30 -9.04
C LEU A 91 -5.03 -2.42 -9.80
N SER A 92 -6.25 -2.79 -9.39
CA SER A 92 -7.07 -3.81 -10.05
C SER A 92 -7.40 -3.43 -11.50
N SER A 93 -7.67 -2.14 -11.75
CA SER A 93 -7.91 -1.61 -13.10
C SER A 93 -6.74 -1.75 -14.06
N ARG A 94 -5.50 -1.98 -13.59
CA ARG A 94 -4.30 -2.10 -14.42
C ARG A 94 -4.06 -3.55 -14.90
N LYS A 95 -4.68 -4.54 -14.25
CA LYS A 95 -4.55 -5.97 -14.58
C LYS A 95 -5.78 -6.53 -15.33
N LYS A 96 -6.60 -5.67 -15.92
CA LYS A 96 -7.74 -6.08 -16.75
C LYS A 96 -7.37 -6.02 -18.23
#